data_AF-A0A9X2Y140-F1
#
_entry.id   AF-A0A9X2Y140-F1
#
_cell.length_a   1.000
_cell.length_b   1.000
_cell.length_c   1.000
_cell.angle_alpha   90.00
_cell.angle_beta   90.00
_cell.angle_gamma   90.00
#
_symmetry.space_group_name_H-M   'P 1'
#
loop_
_entity.id
_entity.type
_entity.pdbx_description
1 polymer ?
#
loop_
_entity_poly.entity_id
_entity_poly.type
_entity_poly.pdbx_seq_one_letter_code
_entity_poly.pdbx_strand_id
1 'polypeptide(L)'
;MKRKLPLTALITVFITFSTSAQFKAITSHLPVTNSVKGDIQKVVADFPYHFQNIRGEMLDKGPQSIEYASTLKVGDLKQCSIMQYSSGTKYIYSWQAMMLINEDFETAAKKYKSLYQQLKGSNVYYVKDQYTLKGDYDAADESKGFATSTLALADPPAPLKKLRIDINLQFEFPEWKVSLVVYEKEREDDEQGDVFGD
;
A
#
# COMPACT_ATOMS: atom_id res chain seq x y z
N MET A 1 -54.41 57.64 -29.60
CA MET A 1 -53.69 57.08 -30.78
C MET A 1 -52.50 56.27 -30.24
N LYS A 2 -52.58 54.93 -30.16
CA LYS A 2 -51.98 53.94 -31.09
C LYS A 2 -50.48 54.24 -31.33
N ARG A 3 -49.49 53.39 -30.99
CA ARG A 3 -49.29 51.96 -31.34
C ARG A 3 -48.23 51.33 -30.41
N LYS A 4 -48.51 50.16 -29.82
CA LYS A 4 -47.98 48.80 -30.10
C LYS A 4 -46.58 48.48 -29.53
N LEU A 5 -46.55 47.53 -28.59
CA LEU A 5 -45.40 46.67 -28.24
C LEU A 5 -45.33 45.48 -29.22
N PRO A 6 -44.12 44.97 -29.53
CA PRO A 6 -43.81 43.54 -29.29
C PRO A 6 -42.36 43.33 -28.80
N LEU A 7 -42.10 42.60 -27.72
CA LEU A 7 -41.85 41.14 -27.62
C LEU A 7 -40.48 40.66 -28.18
N THR A 8 -39.72 39.99 -27.29
CA THR A 8 -38.56 39.07 -27.54
C THR A 8 -37.23 39.71 -28.02
N ALA A 9 -36.04 39.35 -27.52
CA ALA A 9 -35.58 38.05 -27.06
C ALA A 9 -34.51 38.10 -25.94
N LEU A 10 -34.57 37.08 -25.07
CA LEU A 10 -33.49 36.53 -24.27
C LEU A 10 -32.22 36.32 -25.10
N ILE A 11 -31.03 36.49 -24.49
CA ILE A 11 -29.93 35.51 -24.53
C ILE A 11 -28.93 35.90 -23.42
N THR A 12 -28.99 35.13 -22.34
CA THR A 12 -27.95 35.02 -21.32
C THR A 12 -26.86 34.11 -21.88
N VAL A 13 -25.62 34.57 -21.98
CA VAL A 13 -24.48 33.69 -22.25
C VAL A 13 -23.59 33.68 -21.02
N PHE A 14 -23.80 32.66 -20.18
CA PHE A 14 -22.83 32.20 -19.20
C PHE A 14 -21.67 31.55 -19.96
N ILE A 15 -20.48 32.14 -19.88
CA ILE A 15 -19.24 31.46 -20.28
C ILE A 15 -18.61 30.93 -19.00
N THR A 16 -19.06 29.76 -18.54
CA THR A 16 -18.31 28.96 -17.58
C THR A 16 -17.33 28.10 -18.36
N PHE A 17 -16.05 28.51 -18.38
CA PHE A 17 -14.96 27.60 -18.74
C PHE A 17 -14.81 26.56 -17.63
N SER A 18 -15.56 25.46 -17.74
CA SER A 18 -15.23 24.24 -17.03
C SER A 18 -14.21 23.50 -17.87
N THR A 19 -12.92 23.70 -17.58
CA THR A 19 -11.89 22.79 -18.04
C THR A 19 -12.11 21.46 -17.34
N SER A 20 -12.80 20.53 -18.00
CA SER A 20 -12.76 19.13 -17.62
C SER A 20 -11.34 18.63 -17.87
N ALA A 21 -10.49 18.73 -16.86
CA ALA A 21 -9.25 17.96 -16.82
C ALA A 21 -9.69 16.49 -16.90
N GLN A 22 -9.46 15.87 -18.05
CA GLN A 22 -9.73 14.46 -18.28
C GLN A 22 -8.81 13.68 -17.33
N PHE A 23 -9.33 13.31 -16.17
CA PHE A 23 -8.75 12.25 -15.36
C PHE A 23 -8.69 11.02 -16.25
N LYS A 24 -7.46 10.62 -16.61
CA LYS A 24 -7.22 9.29 -17.16
C LYS A 24 -7.60 8.30 -16.07
N ALA A 25 -8.85 7.84 -16.09
CA ALA A 25 -9.22 6.60 -15.43
C ALA A 25 -8.27 5.53 -15.96
N ILE A 26 -7.35 5.09 -15.10
CA ILE A 26 -6.52 3.91 -15.36
C ILE A 26 -7.51 2.74 -15.28
N THR A 27 -8.12 2.42 -16.40
CA THR A 27 -8.86 1.17 -16.56
C THR A 27 -7.83 0.05 -16.47
N SER A 28 -7.87 -0.69 -15.37
CA SER A 28 -7.06 -1.88 -15.13
C SER A 28 -7.50 -2.99 -16.09
N HIS A 29 -7.01 -2.93 -17.32
CA HIS A 29 -6.93 -4.11 -18.18
C HIS A 29 -6.06 -5.14 -17.46
N LEU A 30 -6.64 -6.24 -17.02
CA LEU A 30 -5.96 -7.39 -16.43
C LEU A 30 -5.04 -8.07 -17.47
N PRO A 31 -3.72 -8.07 -17.29
CA PRO A 31 -2.79 -8.90 -18.03
C PRO A 31 -2.13 -9.95 -17.10
N VAL A 32 -1.49 -10.90 -17.76
CA VAL A 32 -0.86 -12.13 -17.24
C VAL A 32 -0.19 -11.98 -15.86
N THR A 33 -0.68 -12.73 -14.88
CA THR A 33 -0.28 -12.67 -13.48
C THR A 33 1.08 -13.34 -13.24
N ASN A 34 2.13 -12.53 -13.00
CA ASN A 34 3.06 -12.95 -11.96
C ASN A 34 2.26 -12.99 -10.65
N SER A 35 2.18 -14.16 -10.00
CA SER A 35 1.43 -14.27 -8.75
C SER A 35 2.06 -13.36 -7.70
N VAL A 36 1.26 -12.58 -6.97
CA VAL A 36 1.72 -11.71 -5.87
C VAL A 36 2.64 -12.47 -4.89
N LYS A 37 2.38 -13.76 -4.69
CA LYS A 37 3.24 -14.67 -3.91
C LYS A 37 4.68 -14.72 -4.40
N GLY A 38 4.90 -14.83 -5.72
CA GLY A 38 6.22 -14.91 -6.32
C GLY A 38 7.02 -13.62 -6.19
N ASP A 39 6.33 -12.48 -6.18
CA ASP A 39 7.00 -11.20 -5.94
C ASP A 39 7.28 -10.99 -4.45
N ILE A 40 6.36 -11.35 -3.56
CA ILE A 40 6.60 -11.33 -2.11
C ILE A 40 7.74 -12.25 -1.70
N GLN A 41 7.91 -13.39 -2.37
CA GLN A 41 9.08 -14.25 -2.17
C GLN A 41 10.39 -13.49 -2.39
N LYS A 42 10.47 -12.62 -3.41
CA LYS A 42 11.68 -11.83 -3.68
C LYS A 42 11.89 -10.76 -2.61
N VAL A 43 10.82 -10.09 -2.19
CA VAL A 43 10.87 -9.08 -1.12
C VAL A 43 11.34 -9.70 0.20
N VAL A 44 10.77 -10.85 0.59
CA VAL A 44 11.15 -11.57 1.81
C VAL A 44 12.60 -12.07 1.75
N ALA A 45 13.05 -12.55 0.59
CA ALA A 45 14.43 -12.97 0.40
C ALA A 45 15.43 -11.80 0.56
N ASP A 46 15.02 -10.58 0.20
CA ASP A 46 15.87 -9.39 0.28
C ASP A 46 15.76 -8.62 1.61
N PHE A 47 14.80 -8.99 2.46
CA PHE A 47 14.57 -8.34 3.75
C PHE A 47 15.82 -8.32 4.66
N PRO A 48 16.58 -9.43 4.84
CA PRO A 48 17.81 -9.41 5.66
C PRO A 48 18.91 -8.51 5.11
N TYR A 49 18.82 -8.13 3.84
CA TYR A 49 19.74 -7.21 3.16
C TYR A 49 19.15 -5.81 3.05
N HIS A 50 18.13 -5.48 3.87
CA HIS A 50 17.47 -4.18 3.88
C HIS A 50 16.94 -3.77 2.50
N PHE A 51 16.45 -4.73 1.71
CA PHE A 51 15.97 -4.51 0.35
C PHE A 51 17.02 -3.92 -0.62
N GLN A 52 18.32 -4.08 -0.33
CA GLN A 52 19.40 -3.50 -1.12
C GLN A 52 19.40 -3.97 -2.58
N ASN A 53 19.07 -5.25 -2.84
CA ASN A 53 19.11 -5.81 -4.19
C ASN A 53 17.90 -5.42 -5.04
N ILE A 54 16.79 -5.02 -4.39
CA ILE A 54 15.58 -4.52 -5.06
C ILE A 54 15.42 -3.00 -4.97
N ARG A 55 16.45 -2.28 -4.55
CA ARG A 55 16.47 -0.81 -4.45
C ARG A 55 16.96 -0.16 -5.73
N GLY A 56 16.18 0.82 -6.20
CA GLY A 56 16.48 1.63 -7.37
C GLY A 56 16.90 3.05 -7.01
N GLU A 57 16.54 3.99 -7.89
CA GLU A 57 16.86 5.40 -7.73
C GLU A 57 16.18 6.03 -6.50
N MET A 58 16.81 7.06 -5.93
CA MET A 58 16.20 7.88 -4.89
C MET A 58 15.10 8.73 -5.50
N LEU A 59 13.89 8.64 -4.96
CA LEU A 59 12.73 9.42 -5.38
C LEU A 59 12.60 10.72 -4.58
N ASP A 60 12.79 10.62 -3.26
CA ASP A 60 12.67 11.76 -2.35
C ASP A 60 13.57 11.60 -1.12
N LYS A 61 13.90 12.73 -0.49
CA LYS A 61 14.71 12.79 0.73
C LYS A 61 14.11 13.79 1.71
N GLY A 62 13.49 13.27 2.75
CA GLY A 62 13.01 14.03 3.90
C GLY A 62 14.06 14.15 5.02
N PRO A 63 13.73 14.89 6.10
CA PRO A 63 14.61 15.02 7.27
C PRO A 63 14.86 13.71 8.02
N GLN A 64 13.89 12.79 8.02
CA GLN A 64 13.94 11.53 8.78
C GLN A 64 13.74 10.29 7.92
N SER A 65 13.53 10.46 6.62
CA SER A 65 13.28 9.37 5.70
C SER A 65 13.87 9.62 4.32
N ILE A 66 14.20 8.54 3.62
CA ILE A 66 14.58 8.56 2.21
C ILE A 66 13.68 7.58 1.47
N GLU A 67 13.10 8.02 0.36
CA GLU A 67 12.35 7.18 -0.56
C GLU A 67 13.20 6.73 -1.73
N TYR A 68 13.14 5.44 -2.02
CA TYR A 68 13.72 4.85 -3.21
C TYR A 68 12.64 4.17 -4.04
N ALA A 69 12.77 4.21 -5.36
CA ALA A 69 12.01 3.32 -6.23
C ALA A 69 12.43 1.87 -5.94
N SER A 70 11.48 0.93 -5.98
CA SER A 70 11.83 -0.48 -6.03
C SER A 70 12.02 -0.93 -7.49
N THR A 71 13.06 -1.70 -7.76
CA THR A 71 13.26 -2.34 -9.08
C THR A 71 12.31 -3.52 -9.29
N LEU A 72 11.71 -4.02 -8.20
CA LEU A 72 10.70 -5.07 -8.26
C LEU A 72 9.37 -4.50 -8.74
N LYS A 73 8.77 -5.20 -9.71
CA LYS A 73 7.41 -4.93 -10.18
C LYS A 73 6.48 -6.01 -9.64
N VAL A 74 5.34 -5.60 -9.08
CA VAL A 74 4.34 -6.51 -8.53
C VAL A 74 3.10 -6.43 -9.39
N GLY A 75 2.77 -7.51 -10.10
CA GLY A 75 1.74 -7.47 -11.14
C GLY A 75 2.01 -6.37 -12.17
N ASP A 76 0.96 -5.63 -12.58
CA ASP A 76 1.07 -4.51 -13.54
C ASP A 76 1.34 -3.16 -12.89
N LEU A 77 1.57 -3.17 -11.58
CA LEU A 77 1.65 -1.94 -10.79
C LEU A 77 3.03 -1.32 -10.97
N LYS A 78 3.03 0.00 -11.19
CA LYS A 78 4.25 0.78 -11.39
C LYS A 78 4.80 1.39 -10.10
N GLN A 79 4.07 1.27 -8.98
CA GLN A 79 4.37 2.00 -7.76
C GLN A 79 4.73 1.04 -6.63
N CYS A 80 6.01 0.65 -6.62
CA CYS A 80 6.66 0.00 -5.49
C CYS A 80 7.79 0.91 -5.02
N SER A 81 7.88 1.14 -3.72
CA SER A 81 8.95 1.96 -3.15
C SER A 81 9.52 1.34 -1.88
N ILE A 82 10.72 1.80 -1.52
CA ILE A 82 11.43 1.40 -0.32
C ILE A 82 11.63 2.66 0.51
N MET A 83 11.15 2.63 1.74
CA MET A 83 11.40 3.68 2.72
C MET A 83 12.59 3.28 3.58
N GLN A 84 13.53 4.20 3.74
CA GLN A 84 14.55 4.16 4.77
C GLN A 84 14.19 5.18 5.84
N TYR A 85 14.03 4.76 7.10
CA TYR A 85 13.80 5.64 8.25
C TYR A 85 15.04 5.70 9.14
N SER A 86 15.37 6.88 9.66
CA SER A 86 16.34 7.02 10.75
C SER A 86 15.66 6.74 12.10
N SER A 87 16.00 5.63 12.77
CA SER A 87 15.55 5.30 14.12
C SER A 87 16.74 5.32 15.08
N GLY A 88 16.95 6.46 15.74
CA GLY A 88 18.09 6.66 16.62
C GLY A 88 19.43 6.46 15.91
N THR A 89 20.14 5.38 16.25
CA THR A 89 21.45 5.03 15.67
C THR A 89 21.38 4.02 14.52
N LYS A 90 20.19 3.56 14.15
CA LYS A 90 19.98 2.54 13.11
C LYS A 90 19.06 3.04 12.01
N TYR A 91 19.16 2.39 10.85
CA TYR A 91 18.21 2.58 9.76
C TYR A 91 17.24 1.42 9.73
N ILE A 92 15.95 1.73 9.69
CA ILE A 92 14.88 0.75 9.45
C ILE A 92 14.46 0.87 7.99
N TYR A 93 14.15 -0.25 7.39
CA TYR A 93 13.66 -0.29 6.03
C TYR A 93 12.26 -0.88 5.97
N SER A 94 11.45 -0.35 5.08
CA SER A 94 10.21 -0.99 4.63
C SER A 94 10.15 -0.97 3.12
N TRP A 95 9.54 -2.01 2.56
CA TRP A 95 9.15 -2.06 1.16
C TRP A 95 7.63 -1.97 1.10
N GLN A 96 7.11 -1.24 0.11
CA GLN A 96 5.68 -1.10 -0.09
C GLN A 96 5.29 -1.20 -1.57
N ALA A 97 4.11 -1.71 -1.82
CA ALA A 97 3.46 -1.71 -3.13
C ALA A 97 2.02 -1.22 -3.04
N MET A 98 1.66 -0.27 -3.91
CA MET A 98 0.28 0.17 -4.06
C MET A 98 -0.47 -0.80 -4.97
N MET A 99 -1.44 -1.53 -4.42
CA MET A 99 -2.10 -2.66 -5.07
C MET A 99 -3.41 -2.30 -5.79
N LEU A 100 -4.09 -1.25 -5.32
CA LEU A 100 -5.30 -0.70 -5.91
C LEU A 100 -5.54 0.71 -5.37
N ILE A 101 -6.02 1.59 -6.24
CA ILE A 101 -6.64 2.86 -5.86
C ILE A 101 -8.02 2.88 -6.52
N ASN A 102 -9.08 3.12 -5.75
CA ASN A 102 -10.46 3.13 -6.26
C ASN A 102 -11.37 3.96 -5.34
N GLU A 103 -12.35 4.68 -5.88
CA GLU A 103 -13.34 5.42 -5.08
C GLU A 103 -14.37 4.49 -4.41
N ASP A 104 -14.60 3.29 -4.97
CA ASP A 104 -15.57 2.32 -4.47
C ASP A 104 -14.99 1.43 -3.34
N PHE A 105 -15.58 1.55 -2.15
CA PHE A 105 -15.20 0.75 -0.98
C PHE A 105 -15.30 -0.75 -1.25
N GLU A 106 -16.37 -1.22 -1.90
CA GLU A 106 -16.57 -2.66 -2.10
C GLU A 106 -15.46 -3.28 -2.95
N THR A 107 -15.04 -2.59 -4.01
CA THR A 107 -13.94 -3.01 -4.88
C THR A 107 -12.63 -3.07 -4.11
N ALA A 108 -12.36 -2.07 -3.27
CA ALA A 108 -11.17 -2.04 -2.43
C ALA A 108 -11.18 -3.14 -1.35
N ALA A 109 -12.30 -3.35 -0.67
CA ALA A 109 -12.48 -4.41 0.32
C ALA A 109 -12.34 -5.81 -0.29
N LYS A 110 -12.89 -6.04 -1.49
CA LYS A 110 -12.72 -7.29 -2.25
C LYS A 110 -11.25 -7.55 -2.58
N LYS A 111 -10.52 -6.54 -3.05
CA LYS A 111 -9.08 -6.66 -3.35
C LYS A 111 -8.25 -6.92 -2.09
N TYR A 112 -8.50 -6.18 -1.03
CA TYR A 112 -7.87 -6.34 0.29
C TYR A 112 -8.03 -7.78 0.81
N LYS A 113 -9.27 -8.30 0.83
CA LYS A 113 -9.57 -9.68 1.22
C LYS A 113 -8.87 -10.70 0.32
N SER A 114 -8.88 -10.49 -1.00
CA SER A 114 -8.23 -11.39 -1.95
C SER A 114 -6.71 -11.47 -1.74
N LEU A 115 -6.04 -10.35 -1.48
CA LEU A 115 -4.61 -10.33 -1.18
C LEU A 115 -4.28 -11.10 0.09
N TYR A 116 -5.06 -10.86 1.16
CA TYR A 116 -4.90 -11.61 2.40
C TYR A 116 -5.05 -13.13 2.17
N GLN A 117 -6.08 -13.55 1.43
CA GLN A 117 -6.32 -14.97 1.14
C GLN A 117 -5.21 -15.61 0.28
N GLN A 118 -4.60 -14.86 -0.63
CA GLN A 118 -3.48 -15.34 -1.45
C GLN A 118 -2.20 -15.52 -0.62
N LEU A 119 -2.02 -14.72 0.43
CA LEU A 119 -0.80 -14.71 1.24
C LEU A 119 -0.91 -15.61 2.49
N LYS A 120 -2.07 -15.64 3.16
CA LYS A 120 -2.28 -16.49 4.35
C LYS A 120 -2.07 -17.96 4.00
N GLY A 121 -1.26 -18.66 4.81
CA GLY A 121 -0.94 -20.07 4.61
C GLY A 121 -0.04 -20.34 3.42
N SER A 122 0.39 -19.30 2.69
CA SER A 122 1.36 -19.44 1.63
C SER A 122 2.76 -19.60 2.20
N ASN A 123 3.60 -20.33 1.47
CA ASN A 123 4.98 -20.58 1.85
C ASN A 123 5.93 -19.61 1.15
N VAL A 124 6.90 -19.13 1.91
CA VAL A 124 8.09 -18.42 1.44
C VAL A 124 9.35 -19.20 1.79
N TYR A 125 10.39 -19.03 1.00
CA TYR A 125 11.67 -19.69 1.16
C TYR A 125 12.72 -18.71 1.65
N TYR A 126 13.57 -19.18 2.55
CA TYR A 126 14.78 -18.47 2.94
C TYR A 126 15.94 -19.45 3.00
N VAL A 127 16.99 -19.17 2.23
CA VAL A 127 18.13 -20.08 1.99
C VAL A 127 17.67 -21.41 1.39
N LYS A 128 17.38 -22.42 2.22
CA LYS A 128 16.90 -23.75 1.80
C LYS A 128 15.59 -24.15 2.46
N ASP A 129 15.17 -23.41 3.49
CA ASP A 129 14.04 -23.76 4.32
C ASP A 129 12.78 -23.01 3.88
N GLN A 130 11.64 -23.58 4.23
CA GLN A 130 10.33 -23.05 3.88
C GLN A 130 9.59 -22.63 5.15
N TYR A 131 9.00 -21.44 5.11
CA TYR A 131 8.26 -20.84 6.22
C TYR A 131 6.86 -20.44 5.76
N THR A 132 5.86 -20.75 6.57
CA THR A 132 4.46 -20.46 6.25
C THR A 132 4.03 -19.11 6.83
N LEU A 133 3.37 -18.28 6.03
CA LEU A 133 2.76 -17.03 6.50
C LEU A 133 1.49 -17.31 7.31
N LYS A 134 1.44 -16.77 8.53
CA LYS A 134 0.31 -16.86 9.48
C LYS A 134 -0.11 -15.46 9.92
N GLY A 135 -1.37 -15.32 10.29
CA GLY A 135 -1.96 -14.10 10.81
C GLY A 135 -3.48 -14.12 10.66
N ASP A 136 -4.14 -13.13 11.23
CA ASP A 136 -5.58 -13.01 11.26
C ASP A 136 -6.09 -11.96 10.29
N TYR A 137 -7.32 -12.16 9.82
CA TYR A 137 -7.96 -11.26 8.89
C TYR A 137 -8.70 -10.21 9.70
N ASP A 138 -8.32 -8.94 9.55
CA ASP A 138 -9.13 -7.83 10.03
C ASP A 138 -10.17 -7.47 8.97
N ALA A 139 -11.44 -7.56 9.31
CA ALA A 139 -12.53 -7.32 8.36
C ALA A 139 -12.65 -5.83 8.06
N ALA A 140 -12.66 -5.49 6.76
CA ALA A 140 -12.86 -4.12 6.31
C ALA A 140 -14.23 -3.57 6.73
N ASP A 141 -14.22 -2.38 7.30
CA ASP A 141 -15.41 -1.64 7.72
C ASP A 141 -15.29 -0.21 7.18
N GLU A 142 -16.23 0.16 6.30
CA GLU A 142 -16.23 1.46 5.62
C GLU A 142 -16.26 2.61 6.62
N SER A 143 -16.97 2.45 7.74
CA SER A 143 -17.12 3.49 8.76
C SER A 143 -15.81 3.81 9.50
N LYS A 144 -14.84 2.88 9.51
CA LYS A 144 -13.54 3.07 10.15
C LYS A 144 -12.55 3.82 9.25
N GLY A 145 -12.73 3.77 7.93
CA GLY A 145 -11.78 4.37 6.99
C GLY A 145 -10.46 3.63 6.85
N PHE A 146 -10.22 2.53 7.58
CA PHE A 146 -9.03 1.70 7.44
C PHE A 146 -9.24 0.27 7.96
N ALA A 147 -8.40 -0.66 7.51
CA ALA A 147 -8.23 -2.01 8.06
C ALA A 147 -6.83 -2.54 7.74
N THR A 148 -6.24 -3.30 8.67
CA THR A 148 -4.90 -3.87 8.49
C THR A 148 -4.88 -5.33 8.91
N SER A 149 -4.49 -6.20 7.98
CA SER A 149 -4.19 -7.61 8.29
C SER A 149 -2.69 -7.83 8.25
N THR A 150 -2.11 -8.16 9.41
CA THR A 150 -0.69 -8.44 9.55
C THR A 150 -0.41 -9.94 9.44
N LEU A 151 0.56 -10.30 8.61
CA LEU A 151 1.10 -11.65 8.49
C LEU A 151 2.55 -11.68 9.01
N ALA A 152 2.90 -12.80 9.66
CA ALA A 152 4.24 -13.15 10.11
C ALA A 152 4.57 -14.59 9.69
N LEU A 153 5.85 -14.94 9.74
CA LEU A 153 6.27 -16.31 9.48
C LEU A 153 6.00 -17.19 10.71
N ALA A 154 5.55 -18.42 10.47
CA ALA A 154 5.56 -19.49 11.46
C ALA A 154 6.99 -19.93 11.73
N ASP A 155 7.40 -19.90 12.99
CA ASP A 155 8.70 -20.39 13.46
C ASP A 155 9.91 -19.83 12.66
N PRO A 156 10.04 -18.48 12.55
CA PRO A 156 11.04 -17.86 11.70
C PRO A 156 12.47 -18.05 12.23
N PRO A 157 13.46 -18.09 11.33
CA PRO A 157 14.86 -18.01 11.73
C PRO A 157 15.16 -16.58 12.24
N ALA A 158 16.23 -16.43 13.01
CA ALA A 158 16.58 -15.14 13.65
C ALA A 158 16.57 -13.93 12.68
N PRO A 159 17.10 -14.01 11.44
CA PRO A 159 17.07 -12.88 10.49
C PRO A 159 15.67 -12.43 10.05
N LEU A 160 14.66 -13.31 10.16
CA LEU A 160 13.28 -13.02 9.72
C LEU A 160 12.31 -12.90 10.90
N LYS A 161 12.78 -13.01 12.15
CA LYS A 161 11.91 -12.99 13.34
C LYS A 161 11.03 -11.73 13.42
N LYS A 162 11.58 -10.60 12.99
CA LYS A 162 10.93 -9.30 13.00
C LYS A 162 10.21 -8.95 11.70
N LEU A 163 10.26 -9.83 10.69
CA LEU A 163 9.58 -9.58 9.43
C LEU A 163 8.06 -9.56 9.66
N ARG A 164 7.42 -8.51 9.18
CA ARG A 164 5.96 -8.39 9.11
C ARG A 164 5.55 -8.02 7.70
N ILE A 165 4.40 -8.53 7.29
CA ILE A 165 3.76 -8.23 6.01
C ILE A 165 2.35 -7.73 6.32
N ASP A 166 2.12 -6.44 6.13
CA ASP A 166 0.81 -5.83 6.30
C ASP A 166 0.11 -5.71 4.96
N ILE A 167 -1.12 -6.21 4.89
CA ILE A 167 -2.07 -5.79 3.87
C ILE A 167 -2.90 -4.68 4.49
N ASN A 168 -2.91 -3.50 3.86
CA ASN A 168 -3.62 -2.33 4.34
C ASN A 168 -4.74 -1.96 3.38
N LEU A 169 -5.87 -1.56 3.94
CA LEU A 169 -6.93 -0.82 3.28
C LEU A 169 -7.03 0.53 4.01
N GLN A 170 -6.98 1.63 3.27
CA GLN A 170 -7.04 2.98 3.85
C GLN A 170 -7.82 3.91 2.95
N PHE A 171 -8.69 4.73 3.56
CA PHE A 171 -9.40 5.81 2.88
C PHE A 171 -8.56 7.08 2.93
N GLU A 172 -8.26 7.62 1.76
CA GLU A 172 -7.67 8.93 1.54
C GLU A 172 -8.56 9.69 0.58
N PHE A 173 -9.43 10.56 1.14
CA PHE A 173 -10.50 11.21 0.38
C PHE A 173 -10.03 11.75 -0.99
N PRO A 174 -10.68 11.38 -2.11
CA PRO A 174 -11.92 10.59 -2.22
C PRO A 174 -11.71 9.08 -2.48
N GLU A 175 -10.51 8.53 -2.30
CA GLU A 175 -10.13 7.20 -2.77
C GLU A 175 -9.84 6.21 -1.63
N TRP A 176 -10.15 4.95 -1.87
CA TRP A 176 -9.66 3.81 -1.10
C TRP A 176 -8.39 3.26 -1.73
N LYS A 177 -7.37 3.09 -0.90
CA LYS A 177 -6.07 2.54 -1.27
C LYS A 177 -5.87 1.19 -0.61
N VAL A 178 -5.46 0.21 -1.41
CA VAL A 178 -5.02 -1.09 -0.92
C VAL A 178 -3.53 -1.18 -1.13
N SER A 179 -2.76 -1.40 -0.06
CA SER A 179 -1.30 -1.51 -0.14
C SER A 179 -0.79 -2.76 0.56
N LEU A 180 0.42 -3.17 0.18
CA LEU A 180 1.14 -4.29 0.76
C LEU A 180 2.48 -3.76 1.27
N VAL A 181 2.78 -3.97 2.55
CA VAL A 181 3.97 -3.40 3.20
C VAL A 181 4.76 -4.52 3.88
N VAL A 182 6.07 -4.60 3.62
CA VAL A 182 6.98 -5.52 4.30
C VAL A 182 8.00 -4.71 5.09
N TYR A 183 8.11 -4.96 6.39
CA TYR A 183 8.94 -4.14 7.28
C TYR A 183 9.49 -4.92 8.47
N GLU A 184 10.46 -4.31 9.16
CA GLU A 184 11.00 -4.80 10.43
C GLU A 184 10.18 -4.20 11.59
N LYS A 185 9.56 -5.06 12.41
CA LYS A 185 8.92 -4.63 13.66
C LYS A 185 10.00 -4.43 14.74
N GLU A 186 10.24 -3.19 15.16
CA GLU A 186 11.30 -2.87 16.13
C GLU A 186 11.00 -3.24 17.59
N ARG A 187 9.72 -3.35 18.01
CA ARG A 187 9.33 -3.73 19.38
C ARG A 187 8.05 -4.56 19.42
N GLU A 188 7.94 -5.48 20.38
CA GLU A 188 6.65 -5.98 20.84
C GLU A 188 5.99 -4.84 21.64
N ASP A 189 4.79 -4.40 21.26
CA ASP A 189 4.06 -3.33 21.98
C ASP A 189 3.71 -3.69 23.44
N ASP A 190 4.07 -4.90 23.88
CA ASP A 190 3.81 -5.44 25.22
C ASP A 190 4.97 -5.21 26.22
N GLU A 191 6.10 -4.62 25.81
CA GLU A 191 7.12 -4.14 26.76
C GLU A 191 6.65 -2.81 27.38
N GLN A 192 5.71 -2.93 28.33
CA GLN A 192 5.41 -1.89 29.31
C GLN A 192 6.73 -1.50 29.97
N GLY A 193 7.18 -0.27 29.70
CA GLY A 193 8.46 0.23 30.21
C GLY A 193 8.56 -0.03 31.71
N ASP A 194 9.63 -0.71 32.11
CA ASP A 194 9.95 -0.94 33.51
C ASP A 194 10.05 0.42 34.19
N VAL A 195 8.99 0.79 34.91
CA VAL A 195 8.98 2.00 35.72
C VAL A 195 9.81 1.61 36.93
N PHE A 196 11.12 1.87 36.86
CA PHE A 196 12.00 1.77 38.02
C PHE A 196 11.37 2.58 39.15
N GLY A 197 10.81 1.88 40.12
CA GLY A 197 10.37 2.41 41.40
C GLY A 197 11.60 2.52 42.32
N ASP A 198 11.82 3.77 42.75
CA ASP A 198 12.61 4.27 43.89
C ASP A 198 14.08 3.83 44.07
#